data_AF-A0A7L9BL14-F1
#
_entry.id   AF-A0A7L9BL14-F1
#
_cell.length_a   1.000
_cell.length_b   1.000
_cell.length_c   1.000
_cell.angle_alpha   90.00
_cell.angle_beta   90.00
_cell.angle_gamma   90.00
#
_symmetry.space_group_name_H-M   'P 1'
#
loop_
_entity.id
_entity.type
_entity.pdbx_description
1 polymer ?
#
loop_
_entity_poly.entity_id
_entity_poly.type
_entity_poly.pdbx_seq_one_letter_code
_entity_poly.pdbx_strand_id
1 'polypeptide(L)'
;MLRNFLYLLVLSFLIGCSSGKQAFERGDYYGAVMQAIGRLRQNPDHDKSKETLRNSYPMAVEWLETDAKNQIASNSNTKWKNALESYQKINNMYEAIRQAPGALRVIPNPKNYYDQLGSVKEKAADELYNEGINSLMKGTRADAKRAYFQFAEANQYVPNYKDVVEYLDKAKFEATVFVVVDQVAVPNRYNLSGGFFQDKVEEYLHRNYTERDFVRFFTPGEAKNINLPRTDHILRLHFDDFSVGNTTVNERVETVTKDSVKVGEAKVDGKTVPVYNTVSAKVTTVRKEVVSEGLLSMIVVDAKTGGVLTHRKFPGRYVWNATWGKFNGDERALTPQQVELCKRKEAYPPDAQAMFLAFASPIYDQLIPAIRQFYQNY
;
A
#
# COMPACT_ATOMS: atom_id res chain seq x y z
N MET A 1 12.58 26.72 11.33
CA MET A 1 12.85 25.39 10.75
C MET A 1 12.42 25.25 9.28
N LEU A 2 11.33 25.88 8.82
CA LEU A 2 10.91 25.82 7.39
C LEU A 2 11.94 26.40 6.39
N ARG A 3 12.71 27.42 6.77
CA ARG A 3 13.66 28.08 5.86
C ARG A 3 14.86 27.20 5.49
N ASN A 4 15.30 26.32 6.40
CA ASN A 4 16.39 25.38 6.13
C ASN A 4 15.93 24.17 5.30
N PHE A 5 14.64 23.84 5.33
CA PHE A 5 14.06 22.77 4.51
C PHE A 5 13.97 23.17 3.03
N LEU A 6 13.75 24.47 2.75
CA LEU A 6 13.74 25.00 1.38
C LEU A 6 15.14 24.93 0.73
N TYR A 7 16.21 25.15 1.50
CA TYR A 7 17.59 25.03 0.97
C TYR A 7 17.99 23.57 0.72
N LEU A 8 17.52 22.61 1.52
CA LEU A 8 17.71 21.17 1.29
C LEU A 8 16.93 20.64 0.08
N LEU A 9 15.76 21.21 -0.21
CA LEU A 9 14.93 20.85 -1.36
C LEU A 9 15.42 21.47 -2.68
N VAL A 10 16.09 22.63 -2.62
CA VAL A 10 16.77 23.24 -3.79
C VAL A 10 18.12 22.59 -4.08
N LEU A 11 18.84 22.08 -3.06
CA LEU A 11 20.10 21.34 -3.27
C LEU A 11 19.89 19.97 -3.93
N SER A 12 18.73 19.34 -3.72
CA SER A 12 18.39 18.04 -4.32
C SER A 12 17.98 18.13 -5.79
N PHE A 13 17.62 19.31 -6.29
CA PHE A 13 17.37 19.55 -7.73
C PHE A 13 18.65 19.79 -8.55
N LEU A 14 19.79 20.08 -7.91
CA LEU A 14 21.07 20.32 -8.62
C LEU A 14 21.86 19.04 -8.92
N ILE A 15 21.44 17.88 -8.40
CA ILE A 15 22.10 16.60 -8.63
C ILE A 15 21.53 15.89 -9.88
N GLY A 16 20.43 16.40 -10.46
CA GLY A 16 19.69 15.75 -11.55
C GLY A 16 20.05 16.16 -12.98
N CYS A 17 21.00 17.08 -13.19
CA CYS A 17 21.34 17.55 -14.53
C CYS A 17 22.84 17.35 -14.82
N SER A 18 23.31 16.11 -14.72
CA SER A 18 24.63 15.80 -15.28
C SER A 18 24.55 16.00 -16.79
N SER A 19 25.42 16.86 -17.32
CA SER A 19 25.54 17.00 -18.76
C SER A 19 26.23 15.76 -19.34
N GLY A 20 25.96 15.40 -20.60
CA GLY A 20 26.62 14.26 -21.25
C GLY A 20 28.15 14.33 -21.18
N LYS A 21 28.71 15.54 -21.15
CA LYS A 21 30.13 15.79 -20.90
C LYS A 21 30.60 15.29 -19.53
N GLN A 22 29.82 15.46 -18.47
CA GLN A 22 30.15 15.01 -17.12
C GLN A 22 29.98 13.49 -16.95
N ALA A 23 29.11 12.84 -17.73
CA ALA A 23 29.02 11.38 -17.79
C ALA A 23 30.25 10.79 -18.52
N PHE A 24 30.63 11.41 -19.63
CA PHE A 24 31.83 11.07 -20.40
C PHE A 24 33.12 11.18 -19.58
N GLU A 25 33.29 12.29 -18.83
CA GLU A 25 34.44 12.51 -17.94
C GLU A 25 34.52 11.50 -16.77
N ARG A 26 33.43 10.77 -16.48
CA ARG A 26 33.36 9.73 -15.45
C ARG A 26 33.47 8.30 -16.01
N GLY A 27 33.70 8.14 -17.30
CA GLY A 27 33.79 6.83 -17.96
C GLY A 27 32.44 6.19 -18.30
N ASP A 28 31.31 6.90 -18.10
CA ASP A 28 29.99 6.45 -18.55
C ASP A 28 29.73 6.93 -19.98
N TYR A 29 30.38 6.25 -20.94
CA TYR A 29 30.27 6.59 -22.35
C TYR A 29 28.87 6.35 -22.91
N TYR A 30 28.18 5.30 -22.46
CA TYR A 30 26.81 5.00 -22.88
C TYR A 30 25.84 6.10 -22.44
N GLY A 31 25.88 6.50 -21.16
CA GLY A 31 25.05 7.59 -20.64
C GLY A 31 25.32 8.91 -21.36
N ALA A 32 26.59 9.23 -21.63
CA ALA A 32 26.97 10.42 -22.39
C ALA A 32 26.34 10.47 -23.80
N VAL A 33 26.38 9.34 -24.52
CA VAL A 33 25.75 9.19 -25.84
C VAL A 33 24.25 9.42 -25.75
N MET A 34 23.55 8.70 -24.86
CA MET A 34 22.09 8.77 -24.76
C MET A 34 21.61 10.18 -24.37
N GLN A 35 22.31 10.84 -23.46
CA GLN A 35 22.01 12.23 -23.09
C GLN A 35 22.25 13.22 -24.25
N ALA A 36 23.35 13.05 -24.99
CA ALA A 36 23.65 13.90 -26.14
C ALA A 36 22.60 13.74 -27.25
N ILE A 37 22.18 12.50 -27.54
CA ILE A 37 21.11 12.20 -28.50
C ILE A 37 19.79 12.84 -28.03
N GLY A 38 19.43 12.70 -26.76
CA GLY A 38 18.21 13.30 -26.20
C GLY A 38 18.15 14.82 -26.42
N ARG A 39 19.28 15.51 -26.24
CA ARG A 39 19.40 16.95 -26.52
C ARG A 39 19.34 17.27 -28.00
N LEU A 40 19.99 16.48 -28.86
CA LEU A 40 19.96 16.67 -30.32
C LEU A 40 18.59 16.35 -30.93
N ARG A 41 17.76 15.56 -30.24
CA ARG A 41 16.36 15.35 -30.62
C ARG A 41 15.52 16.61 -30.40
N GLN A 42 15.81 17.39 -29.36
CA GLN A 42 15.11 18.64 -29.05
C GLN A 42 15.67 19.82 -29.83
N ASN A 43 16.99 19.93 -29.94
CA ASN A 43 17.69 20.95 -30.69
C ASN A 43 18.76 20.30 -31.60
N PRO A 44 18.42 20.05 -32.88
CA PRO A 44 19.30 19.36 -33.81
C PRO A 44 20.63 20.06 -34.08
N ASP A 45 20.73 21.36 -33.80
CA ASP A 45 21.93 22.16 -34.05
C ASP A 45 22.76 22.49 -32.81
N HIS A 46 22.47 21.85 -31.68
CA HIS A 46 23.18 22.08 -30.42
C HIS A 46 24.66 21.62 -30.44
N ASP A 47 25.59 22.56 -30.60
CA ASP A 47 27.02 22.32 -30.82
C ASP A 47 27.70 21.41 -29.79
N LYS A 48 27.54 21.71 -28.48
CA LYS A 48 28.16 20.89 -27.42
C LYS A 48 27.67 19.44 -27.42
N SER A 49 26.43 19.20 -27.86
CA SER A 49 25.88 17.85 -27.92
C SER A 49 26.38 17.11 -29.15
N LYS A 50 26.56 17.81 -30.29
CA LYS A 50 27.24 17.26 -31.47
C LYS A 50 28.67 16.84 -31.12
N GLU A 51 29.41 17.68 -30.42
CA GLU A 51 30.77 17.39 -29.97
C GLU A 51 30.81 16.21 -28.98
N THR A 52 29.96 16.23 -27.96
CA THR A 52 29.85 15.13 -26.99
C THR A 52 29.54 13.82 -27.70
N LEU A 53 28.55 13.80 -28.61
CA LEU A 53 28.18 12.60 -29.34
C LEU A 53 29.31 12.08 -30.23
N ARG A 54 30.01 12.98 -30.94
CA ARG A 54 31.14 12.62 -31.81
C ARG A 54 32.28 11.92 -31.06
N ASN A 55 32.54 12.35 -29.82
CA ASN A 55 33.62 11.80 -29.00
C ASN A 55 33.17 10.56 -28.21
N SER A 56 31.97 10.59 -27.63
CA SER A 56 31.48 9.52 -26.75
C SER A 56 31.00 8.27 -27.48
N TYR A 57 30.41 8.41 -28.68
CA TYR A 57 29.88 7.27 -29.43
C TYR A 57 30.92 6.19 -29.77
N PRO A 58 32.07 6.50 -30.41
CA PRO A 58 33.06 5.48 -30.74
C PRO A 58 33.60 4.78 -29.49
N MET A 59 33.84 5.54 -28.40
CA MET A 59 34.30 4.97 -27.12
C MET A 59 33.24 4.06 -26.48
N ALA A 60 31.96 4.44 -26.53
CA ALA A 60 30.87 3.63 -26.01
C ALA A 60 30.75 2.30 -26.77
N VAL A 61 30.83 2.35 -28.11
CA VAL A 61 30.79 1.16 -28.96
C VAL A 61 31.99 0.26 -28.69
N GLU A 62 33.21 0.80 -28.68
CA GLU A 62 34.43 0.04 -28.41
C GLU A 62 34.41 -0.61 -27.03
N TRP A 63 34.00 0.14 -26.00
CA TRP A 63 33.89 -0.36 -24.64
C TRP A 63 32.86 -1.49 -24.52
N LEU A 64 31.65 -1.30 -25.07
CA LEU A 64 30.59 -2.32 -25.02
C LEU A 64 30.96 -3.58 -25.81
N GLU A 65 31.63 -3.43 -26.96
CA GLU A 65 32.12 -4.59 -27.75
C GLU A 65 33.20 -5.36 -27.01
N THR A 66 34.12 -4.63 -26.39
CA THR A 66 35.21 -5.24 -25.61
C THR A 66 34.65 -5.94 -24.38
N ASP A 67 33.72 -5.31 -23.67
CA ASP A 67 33.01 -5.93 -22.55
C ASP A 67 32.28 -7.20 -23.01
N ALA A 68 31.47 -7.16 -24.07
CA ALA A 68 30.78 -8.34 -24.57
C ALA A 68 31.74 -9.50 -24.89
N LYS A 69 32.88 -9.21 -25.55
CA LYS A 69 33.92 -10.22 -25.82
C LYS A 69 34.54 -10.78 -24.55
N ASN A 70 34.84 -9.93 -23.58
CA ASN A 70 35.41 -10.33 -22.29
C ASN A 70 34.44 -11.18 -21.48
N GLN A 71 33.15 -10.85 -21.48
CA GLN A 71 32.11 -11.65 -20.85
C GLN A 71 32.08 -13.04 -21.49
N ILE A 72 31.98 -13.13 -22.82
CA ILE A 72 31.96 -14.41 -23.56
C ILE A 72 33.21 -15.27 -23.27
N ALA A 73 34.38 -14.64 -23.17
CA ALA A 73 35.64 -15.32 -22.85
C ALA A 73 35.77 -15.71 -21.37
N SER A 74 34.89 -15.22 -20.50
CA SER A 74 34.93 -15.51 -19.07
C SER A 74 34.37 -16.91 -18.74
N ASN A 75 34.63 -17.35 -17.51
CA ASN A 75 34.07 -18.57 -16.93
C ASN A 75 32.77 -18.30 -16.13
N SER A 76 32.11 -17.15 -16.34
CA SER A 76 30.85 -16.83 -15.67
C SER A 76 29.70 -17.68 -16.21
N ASN A 77 28.76 -18.07 -15.34
CA ASN A 77 27.52 -18.74 -15.72
C ASN A 77 26.51 -17.80 -16.43
N THR A 78 26.75 -16.50 -16.41
CA THR A 78 25.88 -15.48 -17.03
C THR A 78 26.58 -14.74 -18.17
N LYS A 79 27.60 -15.34 -18.78
CA LYS A 79 28.45 -14.67 -19.77
C LYS A 79 27.68 -14.27 -21.03
N TRP A 80 26.81 -15.14 -21.54
CA TRP A 80 26.01 -14.83 -22.73
C TRP A 80 24.94 -13.80 -22.40
N LYS A 81 24.33 -13.87 -21.21
CA LYS A 81 23.44 -12.81 -20.72
C LYS A 81 24.14 -11.45 -20.67
N ASN A 82 25.30 -11.36 -20.02
CA ASN A 82 26.01 -10.09 -19.86
C ASN A 82 26.45 -9.54 -21.24
N ALA A 83 26.94 -10.40 -22.13
CA ALA A 83 27.28 -10.00 -23.49
C ALA A 83 26.06 -9.54 -24.29
N LEU A 84 24.90 -10.19 -24.11
CA LEU A 84 23.63 -9.80 -24.71
C LEU A 84 23.22 -8.39 -24.27
N GLU A 85 23.34 -8.05 -22.99
CA GLU A 85 23.06 -6.70 -22.48
C GLU A 85 23.95 -5.64 -23.15
N SER A 86 25.24 -5.92 -23.32
CA SER A 86 26.18 -5.01 -23.98
C SER A 86 25.85 -4.80 -25.46
N TYR A 87 25.52 -5.86 -26.20
CA TYR A 87 25.05 -5.72 -27.59
C TYR A 87 23.70 -4.99 -27.71
N GLN A 88 22.77 -5.23 -26.78
CA GLN A 88 21.50 -4.51 -26.73
C GLN A 88 21.72 -3.01 -26.50
N LYS A 89 22.65 -2.61 -25.62
CA LYS A 89 23.01 -1.20 -25.44
C LYS A 89 23.53 -0.57 -26.74
N ILE A 90 24.34 -1.27 -27.52
CA ILE A 90 24.81 -0.79 -28.83
C ILE A 90 23.61 -0.57 -29.77
N ASN A 91 22.68 -1.52 -29.85
CA ASN A 91 21.48 -1.39 -30.67
C ASN A 91 20.53 -0.29 -30.18
N ASN A 92 20.45 -0.07 -28.87
CA ASN A 92 19.70 1.05 -28.31
C ASN A 92 20.29 2.40 -28.75
N MET A 93 21.63 2.54 -28.76
CA MET A 93 22.28 3.73 -29.31
C MET A 93 22.02 3.88 -30.80
N TYR A 94 22.10 2.79 -31.57
CA TYR A 94 21.80 2.77 -33.01
C TYR A 94 20.39 3.32 -33.30
N GLU A 95 19.37 2.78 -32.65
CA GLU A 95 17.98 3.23 -32.83
C GLU A 95 17.78 4.66 -32.36
N ALA A 96 18.38 5.04 -31.23
CA ALA A 96 18.29 6.40 -30.72
C ALA A 96 18.88 7.44 -31.69
N ILE A 97 20.01 7.11 -32.33
CA ILE A 97 20.64 7.96 -33.36
C ILE A 97 19.75 8.05 -34.60
N ARG A 98 19.23 6.92 -35.10
CA ARG A 98 18.35 6.91 -36.29
C ARG A 98 17.08 7.73 -36.11
N GLN A 99 16.55 7.76 -34.89
CA GLN A 99 15.35 8.53 -34.53
C GLN A 99 15.63 10.00 -34.22
N ALA A 100 16.88 10.48 -34.35
CA ALA A 100 17.26 11.86 -34.06
C ALA A 100 18.05 12.47 -35.23
N PRO A 101 17.43 13.28 -36.12
CA PRO A 101 18.09 13.83 -37.30
C PRO A 101 19.38 14.62 -37.02
N GLY A 102 19.44 15.34 -35.89
CA GLY A 102 20.66 16.01 -35.43
C GLY A 102 21.79 15.03 -35.07
N ALA A 103 21.46 13.89 -34.46
CA ALA A 103 22.42 12.85 -34.11
C ALA A 103 22.87 12.06 -35.35
N LEU A 104 21.95 11.74 -36.26
CA LEU A 104 22.26 11.04 -37.51
C LEU A 104 23.19 11.86 -38.42
N ARG A 105 23.09 13.19 -38.42
CA ARG A 105 24.06 14.07 -39.10
C ARG A 105 25.48 13.97 -38.51
N VAL A 106 25.59 13.70 -37.21
CA VAL A 106 26.88 13.57 -36.51
C VAL A 106 27.47 12.17 -36.69
N ILE A 107 26.64 11.14 -36.60
CA ILE A 107 26.99 9.72 -36.78
C ILE A 107 26.12 9.14 -37.91
N PRO A 108 26.54 9.28 -39.18
CA PRO A 108 25.72 8.85 -40.32
C PRO A 108 25.56 7.34 -40.42
N ASN A 109 26.56 6.58 -39.97
CA ASN A 109 26.61 5.13 -40.06
C ASN A 109 26.74 4.51 -38.66
N PRO A 110 25.71 4.59 -37.80
CA PRO A 110 25.75 3.96 -36.50
C PRO A 110 25.82 2.43 -36.67
N LYS A 111 26.63 1.78 -35.83
CA LYS A 111 26.80 0.33 -35.80
C LYS A 111 25.63 -0.34 -35.08
N ASN A 112 25.20 -1.50 -35.58
CA ASN A 112 24.23 -2.38 -34.94
C ASN A 112 24.74 -3.83 -34.95
N TYR A 113 24.08 -4.67 -34.15
CA TYR A 113 24.41 -6.06 -33.89
C TYR A 113 23.20 -7.00 -34.06
N TYR A 114 22.17 -6.60 -34.82
CA TYR A 114 20.94 -7.39 -34.95
C TYR A 114 21.20 -8.81 -35.49
N ASP A 115 22.13 -8.95 -36.43
CA ASP A 115 22.45 -10.24 -37.06
C ASP A 115 23.16 -11.19 -36.07
N GLN A 116 24.05 -10.67 -35.23
CA GLN A 116 24.78 -11.46 -34.25
C GLN A 116 23.92 -11.80 -33.02
N LEU A 117 22.91 -10.97 -32.72
CA LEU A 117 22.06 -11.11 -31.54
C LEU A 117 21.23 -12.41 -31.52
N GLY A 118 20.85 -12.97 -32.66
CA GLY A 118 20.08 -14.22 -32.70
C GLY A 118 20.79 -15.34 -31.94
N SER A 119 22.04 -15.62 -32.32
CA SER A 119 22.87 -16.66 -31.69
C SER A 119 23.20 -16.36 -30.22
N VAL A 120 23.37 -15.09 -29.86
CA VAL A 120 23.67 -14.69 -28.48
C VAL A 120 22.42 -14.81 -27.59
N LYS A 121 21.24 -14.48 -28.11
CA LYS A 121 19.96 -14.67 -27.42
C LYS A 121 19.66 -16.13 -27.14
N GLU A 122 19.88 -17.02 -28.11
CA GLU A 122 19.72 -18.46 -27.90
C GLU A 122 20.63 -18.99 -26.79
N LYS A 123 21.90 -18.59 -26.78
CA LYS A 123 22.84 -19.00 -25.73
C LYS A 123 22.51 -18.40 -24.36
N ALA A 124 22.08 -17.14 -24.31
CA ALA A 124 21.65 -16.50 -23.07
C ALA A 124 20.35 -17.13 -22.52
N ALA A 125 19.41 -17.50 -23.40
CA ALA A 125 18.22 -18.25 -23.03
C ALA A 125 18.58 -19.63 -22.47
N ASP A 126 19.56 -20.32 -23.07
CA ASP A 126 20.06 -21.59 -22.55
C ASP A 126 20.68 -21.46 -21.16
N GLU A 127 21.55 -20.46 -20.95
CA GLU A 127 22.14 -20.17 -19.63
C GLU A 127 21.05 -19.98 -18.56
N LEU A 128 20.10 -19.09 -18.83
CA LEU A 128 19.03 -18.77 -17.90
C LEU A 128 18.09 -19.96 -17.65
N TYR A 129 17.77 -20.71 -18.69
CA TYR A 129 16.97 -21.92 -18.56
C TYR A 129 17.67 -22.94 -17.66
N ASN A 130 18.94 -23.24 -17.90
CA ASN A 130 19.69 -24.22 -17.11
C ASN A 130 19.86 -23.75 -15.64
N GLU A 131 20.12 -22.47 -15.41
CA GLU A 131 20.16 -21.88 -14.07
C GLU A 131 18.79 -21.91 -13.36
N GLY A 132 17.70 -21.74 -14.12
CA GLY A 132 16.32 -21.91 -13.65
C GLY A 132 16.07 -23.34 -13.17
N ILE A 133 16.47 -24.34 -13.97
CA ILE A 133 16.39 -25.76 -13.59
C ILE A 133 17.19 -26.02 -12.32
N ASN A 134 18.45 -25.57 -12.27
CA ASN A 134 19.31 -25.73 -11.09
C ASN A 134 18.73 -25.09 -9.83
N SER A 135 18.11 -23.91 -9.96
CA SER A 135 17.43 -23.25 -8.85
C SER A 135 16.21 -24.04 -8.41
N LEU A 136 15.35 -24.48 -9.33
CA LEU A 136 14.15 -25.24 -9.01
C LEU A 136 14.48 -26.58 -8.33
N MET A 137 15.56 -27.25 -8.74
CA MET A 137 16.05 -28.49 -8.13
C MET A 137 16.45 -28.36 -6.65
N LYS A 138 16.75 -27.14 -6.16
CA LYS A 138 17.05 -26.92 -4.74
C LYS A 138 15.83 -27.09 -3.84
N GLY A 139 14.62 -27.03 -4.40
CA GLY A 139 13.38 -27.37 -3.69
C GLY A 139 12.92 -26.36 -2.63
N THR A 140 13.52 -25.17 -2.56
CA THR A 140 13.05 -24.10 -1.66
C THR A 140 12.16 -23.11 -2.40
N ARG A 141 11.21 -22.48 -1.69
CA ARG A 141 10.34 -21.43 -2.26
C ARG A 141 11.15 -20.25 -2.82
N ALA A 142 12.22 -19.86 -2.13
CA ALA A 142 13.07 -18.75 -2.56
C ALA A 142 13.81 -19.08 -3.87
N ASP A 143 14.28 -20.33 -4.01
CA ASP A 143 14.91 -20.78 -5.25
C ASP A 143 13.90 -20.99 -6.39
N ALA A 144 12.67 -21.44 -6.10
CA ALA A 144 11.59 -21.50 -7.08
C ALA A 144 11.22 -20.09 -7.61
N LYS A 145 11.18 -19.08 -6.72
CA LYS A 145 10.96 -17.68 -7.12
C LYS A 145 12.07 -17.16 -8.02
N ARG A 146 13.33 -17.52 -7.72
CA ARG A 146 14.48 -17.21 -8.59
C ARG A 146 14.35 -17.89 -9.95
N ALA A 147 14.01 -19.18 -9.95
CA ALA A 147 13.80 -19.98 -11.16
C ALA A 147 12.73 -19.37 -12.06
N TYR A 148 11.59 -18.95 -11.49
CA TYR A 148 10.52 -18.28 -12.23
C TYR A 148 11.02 -17.06 -13.01
N PHE A 149 11.82 -16.19 -12.38
CA PHE A 149 12.36 -15.01 -13.07
C PHE A 149 13.40 -15.36 -14.13
N GLN A 150 14.22 -16.40 -13.90
CA GLN A 150 15.17 -16.90 -14.89
C GLN A 150 14.46 -17.47 -16.12
N PHE A 151 13.41 -18.27 -15.93
CA PHE A 151 12.58 -18.78 -17.02
C PHE A 151 11.83 -17.67 -17.75
N ALA A 152 11.32 -16.67 -17.02
CA ALA A 152 10.61 -15.53 -17.63
C ALA A 152 11.54 -14.74 -18.55
N GLU A 153 12.77 -14.50 -18.09
CA GLU A 153 13.80 -13.82 -18.89
C GLU A 153 14.26 -14.67 -20.08
N ALA A 154 14.45 -15.98 -19.90
CA ALA A 154 14.77 -16.90 -21.00
C ALA A 154 13.67 -16.87 -22.09
N ASN A 155 12.40 -16.93 -21.69
CA ASN A 155 11.25 -16.85 -22.61
C ASN A 155 11.13 -15.47 -23.28
N GLN A 156 11.59 -14.40 -22.63
CA GLN A 156 11.67 -13.07 -23.25
C GLN A 156 12.75 -13.01 -24.33
N TYR A 157 13.89 -13.70 -24.13
CA TYR A 157 14.98 -13.73 -25.11
C TYR A 157 14.65 -14.59 -26.32
N VAL A 158 14.12 -15.79 -26.07
CA VAL A 158 13.65 -16.72 -27.10
C VAL A 158 12.27 -17.24 -26.68
N PRO A 159 11.19 -16.76 -27.33
CA PRO A 159 9.84 -17.23 -27.02
C PRO A 159 9.71 -18.74 -27.20
N ASN A 160 9.07 -19.40 -26.23
CA ASN A 160 8.91 -20.86 -26.20
C ASN A 160 10.26 -21.60 -26.28
N TYR A 161 11.32 -21.07 -25.66
CA TYR A 161 12.60 -21.75 -25.56
C TYR A 161 12.43 -23.11 -24.87
N LYS A 162 12.62 -24.21 -25.61
CA LYS A 162 12.37 -25.57 -25.12
C LYS A 162 10.95 -25.69 -24.53
N ASP A 163 10.85 -26.06 -23.26
CA ASP A 163 9.65 -26.22 -22.44
C ASP A 163 9.56 -25.15 -21.32
N VAL A 164 10.17 -23.97 -21.53
CA VAL A 164 10.22 -22.88 -20.54
C VAL A 164 8.84 -22.46 -20.00
N VAL A 165 7.77 -22.61 -20.79
CA VAL A 165 6.40 -22.28 -20.37
C VAL A 165 5.91 -23.23 -19.27
N GLU A 166 6.19 -24.53 -19.38
CA GLU A 166 5.84 -25.51 -18.34
C GLU A 166 6.63 -25.23 -17.05
N TYR A 167 7.91 -24.91 -17.20
CA TYR A 167 8.76 -24.58 -16.06
C TYR A 167 8.42 -23.24 -15.40
N LEU A 168 7.88 -22.27 -16.15
CA LEU A 168 7.30 -21.06 -15.59
C LEU A 168 6.14 -21.37 -14.67
N ASP A 169 5.18 -22.18 -15.12
CA ASP A 169 4.02 -22.56 -14.32
C ASP A 169 4.43 -23.36 -13.08
N LYS A 170 5.35 -24.32 -13.24
CA LYS A 170 5.89 -25.11 -12.14
C LYS A 170 6.63 -24.25 -11.11
N ALA A 171 7.54 -23.38 -11.56
CA ALA A 171 8.28 -22.50 -10.68
C ALA A 171 7.35 -21.50 -9.98
N LYS A 172 6.34 -20.98 -10.68
CA LYS A 172 5.32 -20.09 -10.11
C LYS A 172 4.55 -20.80 -9.01
N PHE A 173 4.05 -22.01 -9.28
CA PHE A 173 3.34 -22.82 -8.30
C PHE A 173 4.20 -23.08 -7.05
N GLU A 174 5.45 -23.53 -7.22
CA GLU A 174 6.34 -23.82 -6.10
C GLU A 174 6.74 -22.58 -5.30
N ALA A 175 6.89 -21.44 -5.97
CA ALA A 175 7.19 -20.17 -5.35
C ALA A 175 6.00 -19.54 -4.60
N THR A 176 4.78 -19.98 -4.86
CA THR A 176 3.55 -19.37 -4.34
C THR A 176 3.16 -19.98 -2.99
N VAL A 177 2.81 -19.11 -2.04
CA VAL A 177 2.19 -19.46 -0.76
C VAL A 177 0.69 -19.47 -0.93
N PHE A 178 0.07 -20.62 -0.71
CA PHE A 178 -1.38 -20.77 -0.72
C PHE A 178 -1.93 -20.61 0.69
N VAL A 179 -2.78 -19.61 0.89
CA VAL A 179 -3.35 -19.24 2.18
C VAL A 179 -4.85 -19.50 2.19
N VAL A 180 -5.33 -20.30 3.14
CA VAL A 180 -6.78 -20.42 3.40
C VAL A 180 -7.16 -19.44 4.51
N VAL A 181 -8.13 -18.58 4.23
CA VAL A 181 -8.68 -17.59 5.17
C VAL A 181 -9.86 -18.21 5.89
N ASP A 182 -9.70 -18.46 7.18
CA ASP A 182 -10.71 -19.08 8.03
C ASP A 182 -11.29 -18.03 8.97
N GLN A 183 -12.48 -17.53 8.64
CA GLN A 183 -13.17 -16.49 9.42
C GLN A 183 -14.26 -17.13 10.27
N VAL A 184 -14.10 -17.07 11.59
CA VAL A 184 -15.07 -17.65 12.53
C VAL A 184 -16.34 -16.81 12.56
N ALA A 185 -17.49 -17.48 12.45
CA ALA A 185 -18.80 -16.83 12.48
C ALA A 185 -19.07 -16.13 13.82
N VAL A 186 -19.69 -14.96 13.75
CA VAL A 186 -20.23 -14.25 14.91
C VAL A 186 -21.60 -14.81 15.31
N PRO A 187 -22.13 -14.53 16.52
CA PRO A 187 -23.49 -14.91 16.89
C PRO A 187 -24.55 -14.39 15.92
N ASN A 188 -25.62 -15.17 15.68
CA ASN A 188 -26.66 -14.91 14.68
C ASN A 188 -27.22 -13.47 14.64
N ARG A 189 -27.37 -12.83 15.81
CA ARG A 189 -27.87 -11.44 15.92
C ARG A 189 -26.96 -10.40 15.25
N TYR A 190 -25.71 -10.75 14.94
CA TYR A 190 -24.73 -9.90 14.27
C TYR A 190 -24.27 -10.47 12.92
N ASN A 191 -24.85 -11.56 12.41
CA ASN A 191 -24.38 -12.21 11.18
C ASN A 191 -24.28 -11.27 9.99
N LEU A 192 -25.21 -10.32 9.85
CA LEU A 192 -25.14 -9.37 8.73
C LEU A 192 -23.91 -8.46 8.84
N SER A 193 -23.66 -7.87 10.01
CA SER A 193 -22.51 -6.98 10.23
C SER A 193 -21.18 -7.73 10.28
N GLY A 194 -21.17 -8.93 10.85
CA GLY A 194 -20.02 -9.83 10.83
C GLY A 194 -19.69 -10.29 9.42
N GLY A 195 -20.69 -10.73 8.65
CA GLY A 195 -20.56 -11.09 7.24
C GLY A 195 -20.02 -9.92 6.42
N PHE A 196 -20.57 -8.72 6.58
CA PHE A 196 -20.05 -7.52 5.91
C PHE A 196 -18.58 -7.24 6.23
N PHE A 197 -18.15 -7.41 7.49
CA PHE A 197 -16.74 -7.26 7.87
C PHE A 197 -15.87 -8.34 7.19
N GLN A 198 -16.34 -9.59 7.19
CA GLN A 198 -15.64 -10.71 6.54
C GLN A 198 -15.50 -10.49 5.03
N ASP A 199 -16.57 -10.06 4.35
CA ASP A 199 -16.61 -9.74 2.93
C ASP A 199 -15.62 -8.62 2.60
N LYS A 200 -15.50 -7.59 3.46
CA LYS A 200 -14.54 -6.49 3.26
C LYS A 200 -13.09 -6.95 3.35
N VAL A 201 -12.78 -7.87 4.26
CA VAL A 201 -11.45 -8.46 4.35
C VAL A 201 -11.17 -9.31 3.11
N GLU A 202 -12.11 -10.15 2.68
CA GLU A 202 -11.96 -10.98 1.48
C GLU A 202 -11.79 -10.14 0.21
N GLU A 203 -12.63 -9.12 0.02
CA GLU A 203 -12.53 -8.17 -1.09
C GLU A 203 -11.14 -7.53 -1.14
N TYR A 204 -10.61 -7.11 0.02
CA TYR A 204 -9.25 -6.57 0.09
C TYR A 204 -8.20 -7.61 -0.34
N LEU A 205 -8.28 -8.84 0.18
CA LEU A 205 -7.31 -9.89 -0.11
C LEU A 205 -7.29 -10.24 -1.58
N HIS A 206 -8.44 -10.52 -2.20
CA HIS A 206 -8.51 -10.87 -3.62
C HIS A 206 -8.09 -9.71 -4.55
N ARG A 207 -8.39 -8.47 -4.16
CA ARG A 207 -8.01 -7.30 -4.97
C ARG A 207 -6.50 -7.00 -4.93
N ASN A 208 -5.84 -7.24 -3.79
CA ASN A 208 -4.45 -6.86 -3.57
C ASN A 208 -3.45 -8.02 -3.74
N TYR A 209 -3.93 -9.27 -3.77
CA TYR A 209 -3.10 -10.47 -3.97
C TYR A 209 -3.64 -11.27 -5.15
N THR A 210 -3.05 -11.02 -6.32
CA THR A 210 -3.49 -11.52 -7.61
C THR A 210 -2.64 -12.71 -8.08
N GLU A 211 -2.97 -13.27 -9.24
CA GLU A 211 -2.16 -14.33 -9.90
C GLU A 211 -0.70 -13.94 -10.15
N ARG A 212 -0.41 -12.63 -10.23
CA ARG A 212 0.96 -12.13 -10.44
C ARG A 212 1.80 -12.26 -9.18
N ASP A 213 1.18 -12.28 -8.02
CA ASP A 213 1.83 -12.30 -6.71
C ASP A 213 2.20 -13.72 -6.28
N PHE A 214 3.18 -13.85 -5.37
CA PHE A 214 3.62 -15.15 -4.83
C PHE A 214 2.90 -15.53 -3.53
N VAL A 215 1.79 -14.86 -3.24
CA VAL A 215 0.88 -15.17 -2.14
C VAL A 215 -0.52 -15.12 -2.71
N ARG A 216 -1.30 -16.15 -2.45
CA ARG A 216 -2.70 -16.24 -2.90
C ARG A 216 -3.60 -16.64 -1.75
N PHE A 217 -4.67 -15.89 -1.58
CA PHE A 217 -5.68 -16.13 -0.56
C PHE A 217 -6.90 -16.81 -1.16
N PHE A 218 -7.45 -17.75 -0.40
CA PHE A 218 -8.66 -18.50 -0.73
C PHE A 218 -9.57 -18.53 0.49
N THR A 219 -10.87 -18.40 0.26
CA THR A 219 -11.85 -18.83 1.26
C THR A 219 -11.86 -20.36 1.35
N PRO A 220 -12.42 -20.97 2.42
CA PRO A 220 -12.51 -22.42 2.52
C PRO A 220 -13.38 -23.02 1.38
N GLY A 221 -14.40 -22.27 0.95
CA GLY A 221 -15.24 -22.63 -0.19
C GLY A 221 -14.47 -22.61 -1.51
N GLU A 222 -13.68 -21.57 -1.77
CA GLU A 222 -12.84 -21.48 -2.96
C GLU A 222 -11.82 -22.60 -3.02
N ALA A 223 -11.10 -22.85 -1.91
CA ALA A 223 -10.10 -23.91 -1.81
C ALA A 223 -10.71 -25.30 -2.08
N LYS A 224 -11.93 -25.54 -1.58
CA LYS A 224 -12.68 -26.78 -1.86
C LYS A 224 -13.10 -26.87 -3.34
N ASN A 225 -13.65 -25.79 -3.89
CA ASN A 225 -14.18 -25.78 -5.27
C ASN A 225 -13.10 -26.07 -6.32
N ILE A 226 -11.88 -25.60 -6.09
CA ILE A 226 -10.75 -25.82 -7.02
C ILE A 226 -9.92 -27.06 -6.68
N ASN A 227 -10.30 -27.82 -5.65
CA ASN A 227 -9.47 -28.90 -5.07
C ASN A 227 -8.03 -28.43 -4.85
N LEU A 228 -7.86 -27.35 -4.08
CA LEU A 228 -6.58 -26.70 -3.87
C LEU A 228 -5.51 -27.74 -3.49
N PRO A 229 -4.45 -27.90 -4.30
CA PRO A 229 -3.54 -29.04 -4.19
C PRO A 229 -2.71 -29.04 -2.90
N ARG A 230 -2.46 -27.85 -2.34
CA ARG A 230 -1.82 -27.68 -1.05
C ARG A 230 -2.28 -26.41 -0.37
N THR A 231 -2.30 -26.44 0.97
CA THR A 231 -2.40 -25.23 1.80
C THR A 231 -1.07 -25.08 2.52
N ASP A 232 -0.49 -23.88 2.46
CA ASP A 232 0.76 -23.58 3.15
C ASP A 232 0.46 -22.87 4.48
N HIS A 233 -0.42 -21.86 4.47
CA HIS A 233 -0.85 -21.16 5.68
C HIS A 233 -2.37 -21.19 5.87
N ILE A 234 -2.80 -21.13 7.13
CA ILE A 234 -4.18 -20.85 7.51
C ILE A 234 -4.20 -19.50 8.24
N LEU A 235 -4.88 -18.51 7.67
CA LEU A 235 -5.14 -17.21 8.29
C LEU A 235 -6.47 -17.28 9.04
N ARG A 236 -6.43 -17.41 10.37
CA ARG A 236 -7.62 -17.44 11.22
C ARG A 236 -7.95 -16.05 11.72
N LEU A 237 -9.19 -15.63 11.50
CA LEU A 237 -9.74 -14.36 12.00
C LEU A 237 -10.96 -14.68 12.88
N HIS A 238 -10.92 -14.27 14.14
CA HIS A 238 -12.04 -14.45 15.06
C HIS A 238 -12.06 -13.38 16.15
N PHE A 239 -13.24 -13.06 16.65
CA PHE A 239 -13.38 -12.23 17.83
C PHE A 239 -13.18 -13.09 19.09
N ASP A 240 -12.20 -12.73 19.91
CA ASP A 240 -11.99 -13.35 21.22
C ASP A 240 -13.13 -12.99 22.17
N ASP A 241 -13.48 -11.71 22.17
CA ASP A 241 -14.54 -11.11 22.96
C ASP A 241 -15.03 -9.84 22.26
N PHE A 242 -16.30 -9.53 22.44
CA PHE A 242 -16.88 -8.24 22.05
C PHE A 242 -18.20 -7.98 22.79
N SER A 243 -18.48 -6.71 23.03
CA SER A 243 -19.74 -6.22 23.59
C SER A 243 -20.32 -5.13 22.69
N VAL A 244 -21.64 -5.13 22.58
CA VAL A 244 -22.38 -4.18 21.72
C VAL A 244 -23.50 -3.56 22.52
N GLY A 245 -23.53 -2.23 22.56
CA GLY A 245 -24.64 -1.48 23.14
C GLY A 245 -24.61 -1.34 24.67
N ASN A 246 -23.46 -1.53 25.32
CA ASN A 246 -23.33 -1.36 26.77
C ASN A 246 -23.67 0.08 27.17
N THR A 247 -24.77 0.27 27.90
CA THR A 247 -25.32 1.59 28.19
C THR A 247 -25.02 2.04 29.61
N THR A 248 -24.49 3.24 29.75
CA THR A 248 -24.29 3.94 31.04
C THR A 248 -25.07 5.24 31.02
N VAL A 249 -25.86 5.49 32.06
CA VAL A 249 -26.60 6.76 32.24
C VAL A 249 -26.14 7.42 33.53
N ASN A 250 -25.66 8.65 33.41
CA ASN A 250 -25.23 9.46 34.54
C ASN A 250 -26.11 10.70 34.65
N GLU A 251 -26.61 10.98 35.86
CA GLU A 251 -27.41 12.16 36.15
C GLU A 251 -26.67 13.08 37.12
N ARG A 252 -26.67 14.38 36.82
CA ARG A 252 -26.13 15.43 37.70
C ARG A 252 -27.21 16.45 37.98
N VAL A 253 -27.51 16.67 39.26
CA VAL A 253 -28.47 17.69 39.70
C VAL A 253 -27.71 18.86 40.32
N GLU A 254 -28.03 20.07 39.87
CA GLU A 254 -27.46 21.32 40.38
C GLU A 254 -28.60 22.28 40.72
N THR A 255 -28.49 22.97 41.86
CA THR A 255 -29.40 24.08 42.19
C THR A 255 -28.77 25.37 41.71
N VAL A 256 -29.44 26.06 40.79
CA VAL A 256 -29.01 27.35 40.25
C VAL A 256 -29.92 28.44 40.78
N THR A 257 -29.33 29.61 41.04
CA THR A 257 -30.06 30.78 41.51
C THR A 257 -29.67 32.02 40.70
N LYS A 258 -30.60 32.95 40.57
CA LYS A 258 -30.33 34.26 40.01
C LYS A 258 -31.01 35.32 40.87
N ASP A 259 -30.19 36.23 41.38
CA ASP A 259 -30.66 37.37 42.16
C ASP A 259 -31.18 38.48 41.24
N SER A 260 -31.95 39.40 41.81
CA SER A 260 -32.45 40.60 41.15
C SER A 260 -33.29 40.30 39.90
N VAL A 261 -34.13 39.26 39.98
CA VAL A 261 -35.11 38.95 38.94
C VAL A 261 -36.43 39.62 39.27
N LYS A 262 -36.97 40.44 38.34
CA LYS A 262 -38.28 41.09 38.51
C LYS A 262 -39.38 40.03 38.59
N VAL A 263 -39.99 39.86 39.76
CA VAL A 263 -41.03 38.85 40.02
C VAL A 263 -42.44 39.44 40.04
N GLY A 264 -42.57 40.77 40.11
CA GLY A 264 -43.85 41.45 40.11
C GLY A 264 -43.71 42.96 40.21
N GLU A 265 -44.82 43.63 40.51
CA GLU A 265 -44.88 45.06 40.78
C GLU A 265 -45.73 45.30 42.03
N ALA A 266 -45.31 46.22 42.90
CA ALA A 266 -46.03 46.59 44.11
C ALA A 266 -46.39 48.08 44.08
N LYS A 267 -47.54 48.45 44.65
CA LYS A 267 -47.91 49.85 44.86
C LYS A 267 -47.37 50.30 46.22
N VAL A 268 -46.43 51.24 46.17
CA VAL A 268 -45.90 51.93 47.35
C VAL A 268 -46.14 53.42 47.11
N ASP A 269 -46.86 54.09 48.03
CA ASP A 269 -47.22 55.51 47.94
C ASP A 269 -47.86 55.94 46.60
N GLY A 270 -48.77 55.11 46.08
CA GLY A 270 -49.51 55.40 44.84
C GLY A 270 -48.73 55.22 43.54
N LYS A 271 -47.44 54.83 43.60
CA LYS A 271 -46.59 54.54 42.43
C LYS A 271 -46.33 53.03 42.30
N THR A 272 -46.33 52.54 41.07
CA THR A 272 -46.00 51.16 40.73
C THR A 272 -44.49 50.98 40.69
N VAL A 273 -43.95 50.14 41.57
CA VAL A 273 -42.50 49.88 41.69
C VAL A 273 -42.23 48.40 41.39
N PRO A 274 -41.19 48.05 40.59
CA PRO A 274 -40.83 46.66 40.34
C PRO A 274 -40.32 45.96 41.62
N VAL A 275 -40.79 44.74 41.86
CA VAL A 275 -40.34 43.87 42.96
C VAL A 275 -39.35 42.86 42.40
N TYR A 276 -38.18 42.78 43.04
CA TYR A 276 -37.10 41.87 42.69
C TYR A 276 -36.91 40.82 43.78
N ASN A 277 -36.76 39.55 43.40
CA ASN A 277 -36.44 38.45 44.30
C ASN A 277 -35.36 37.56 43.67
N THR A 278 -34.69 36.76 44.52
CA THR A 278 -33.87 35.64 44.07
C THR A 278 -34.78 34.51 43.59
N VAL A 279 -34.60 34.09 42.35
CA VAL A 279 -35.28 32.92 41.78
C VAL A 279 -34.32 31.73 41.77
N SER A 280 -34.86 30.52 41.85
CA SER A 280 -34.07 29.29 41.84
C SER A 280 -34.70 28.21 40.96
N ALA A 281 -33.85 27.34 40.45
CA ALA A 281 -34.27 26.13 39.75
C ALA A 281 -33.28 24.99 40.03
N LYS A 282 -33.77 23.76 39.97
CA LYS A 282 -32.94 22.56 39.93
C LYS A 282 -32.75 22.16 38.48
N VAL A 283 -31.52 22.17 38.00
CA VAL A 283 -31.15 21.69 36.65
C VAL A 283 -30.61 20.27 36.79
N THR A 284 -31.25 19.33 36.12
CA THR A 284 -30.81 17.94 35.97
C THR A 284 -30.18 17.77 34.61
N THR A 285 -28.90 17.43 34.56
CA THR A 285 -28.18 17.07 33.34
C THR A 285 -28.05 15.56 33.26
N VAL A 286 -28.54 14.96 32.19
CA VAL A 286 -28.44 13.52 31.93
C VAL A 286 -27.45 13.30 30.80
N ARG A 287 -26.47 12.42 31.01
CA ARG A 287 -25.52 11.94 30.01
C ARG A 287 -25.70 10.44 29.83
N LYS A 288 -26.05 10.03 28.61
CA LYS A 288 -26.15 8.64 28.19
C LYS A 288 -24.97 8.31 27.30
N GLU A 289 -24.26 7.25 27.63
CA GLU A 289 -23.17 6.68 26.82
C GLU A 289 -23.53 5.25 26.45
N VAL A 290 -23.29 4.90 25.19
CA VAL A 290 -23.50 3.55 24.67
C VAL A 290 -22.19 3.12 24.02
N VAL A 291 -21.55 2.13 24.62
CA VAL A 291 -20.21 1.64 24.25
C VAL A 291 -20.35 0.32 23.52
N SER A 292 -19.61 0.17 22.43
CA SER A 292 -19.38 -1.11 21.77
C SER A 292 -17.89 -1.28 21.55
N GLU A 293 -17.37 -2.46 21.85
CA GLU A 293 -15.95 -2.74 21.78
C GLU A 293 -15.71 -4.23 21.53
N GLY A 294 -14.57 -4.55 20.95
CA GLY A 294 -14.20 -5.93 20.68
C GLY A 294 -12.72 -6.10 20.43
N LEU A 295 -12.29 -7.36 20.48
CA LEU A 295 -10.92 -7.79 20.29
C LEU A 295 -10.87 -8.88 19.23
N LEU A 296 -10.32 -8.55 18.06
CA LEU A 296 -10.13 -9.52 16.98
C LEU A 296 -8.73 -10.13 17.09
N SER A 297 -8.66 -11.46 17.07
CA SER A 297 -7.42 -12.22 16.93
C SER A 297 -7.18 -12.59 15.47
N MET A 298 -5.97 -12.27 15.00
CA MET A 298 -5.40 -12.76 13.75
C MET A 298 -4.30 -13.77 14.08
N ILE A 299 -4.48 -15.01 13.63
CA ILE A 299 -3.49 -16.08 13.80
C ILE A 299 -3.13 -16.60 12.42
N VAL A 300 -1.84 -16.61 12.08
CA VAL A 300 -1.35 -17.34 10.91
C VAL A 300 -0.70 -18.62 11.39
N VAL A 301 -1.18 -19.74 10.87
CA VAL A 301 -0.70 -21.08 11.22
C VAL A 301 -0.06 -21.71 9.99
N ASP A 302 1.08 -22.37 10.16
CA ASP A 302 1.66 -23.25 9.16
C ASP A 302 0.78 -24.50 9.02
N ALA A 303 0.23 -24.73 7.83
CA ALA A 303 -0.77 -25.77 7.62
C ALA A 303 -0.21 -27.20 7.72
N LYS A 304 1.10 -27.38 7.56
CA LYS A 304 1.76 -28.69 7.62
C LYS A 304 2.08 -29.09 9.06
N THR A 305 2.59 -28.15 9.85
CA THR A 305 3.11 -28.39 11.20
C THR A 305 2.11 -28.00 12.30
N GLY A 306 1.12 -27.16 11.99
CA GLY A 306 0.24 -26.55 12.97
C GLY A 306 0.91 -25.44 13.81
N GLY A 307 2.16 -25.09 13.51
CA GLY A 307 2.90 -24.05 14.23
C GLY A 307 2.31 -22.66 14.02
N VAL A 308 2.19 -21.88 15.10
CA VAL A 308 1.76 -20.48 15.01
C VAL A 308 2.91 -19.63 14.50
N LEU A 309 2.75 -19.06 13.30
CA LEU A 309 3.73 -18.17 12.67
C LEU A 309 3.59 -16.73 13.15
N THR A 310 2.36 -16.28 13.37
CA THR A 310 2.10 -14.99 14.04
C THR A 310 0.75 -15.02 14.74
N HIS A 311 0.65 -14.27 15.83
CA HIS A 311 -0.60 -14.02 16.54
C HIS A 311 -0.62 -12.55 16.96
N ARG A 312 -1.62 -11.81 16.47
CA ARG A 312 -1.82 -10.41 16.82
C ARG A 312 -3.28 -10.18 17.20
N LYS A 313 -3.50 -9.24 18.12
CA LYS A 313 -4.83 -8.84 18.56
C LYS A 313 -5.09 -7.38 18.21
N PHE A 314 -6.30 -7.09 17.78
CA PHE A 314 -6.73 -5.79 17.29
C PHE A 314 -7.95 -5.32 18.08
N PRO A 315 -7.78 -4.35 18.98
CA PRO A 315 -8.89 -3.78 19.70
C PRO A 315 -9.65 -2.78 18.83
N GLY A 316 -10.97 -2.75 18.99
CA GLY A 316 -11.85 -1.75 18.42
C GLY A 316 -12.82 -1.24 19.47
N ARG A 317 -13.12 0.06 19.42
CA ARG A 317 -14.04 0.69 20.36
C ARG A 317 -14.78 1.85 19.71
N TYR A 318 -16.08 1.91 19.95
CA TYR A 318 -16.96 2.99 19.54
C TYR A 318 -17.82 3.43 20.72
N VAL A 319 -17.94 4.75 20.91
CA VAL A 319 -18.75 5.34 21.98
C VAL A 319 -19.73 6.33 21.37
N TRP A 320 -21.00 5.96 21.37
CA TRP A 320 -22.07 6.91 21.12
C TRP A 320 -22.43 7.60 22.44
N ASN A 321 -22.70 8.91 22.40
CA ASN A 321 -23.15 9.63 23.59
C ASN A 321 -24.20 10.71 23.26
N ALA A 322 -25.05 11.00 24.23
CA ALA A 322 -26.00 12.09 24.18
C ALA A 322 -26.14 12.74 25.56
N THR A 323 -26.29 14.06 25.57
CA THR A 323 -26.49 14.85 26.79
C THR A 323 -27.69 15.77 26.61
N TRP A 324 -28.62 15.70 27.56
CA TRP A 324 -29.80 16.56 27.61
C TRP A 324 -30.08 17.03 29.04
N GLY A 325 -30.89 18.07 29.17
CA GLY A 325 -31.24 18.67 30.44
C GLY A 325 -32.74 18.60 30.73
N LYS A 326 -33.09 18.71 32.00
CA LYS A 326 -34.43 19.07 32.48
C LYS A 326 -34.26 20.05 33.63
N PHE A 327 -35.19 20.99 33.80
CA PHE A 327 -35.17 21.86 34.97
C PHE A 327 -36.52 21.86 35.68
N ASN A 328 -36.49 22.12 36.98
CA ASN A 328 -37.66 22.31 37.82
C ASN A 328 -37.47 23.58 38.67
N GLY A 329 -38.35 24.57 38.50
CA GLY A 329 -38.25 25.89 39.13
C GLY A 329 -38.37 27.01 38.10
N ASP A 330 -37.84 28.19 38.43
CA ASP A 330 -37.93 29.36 37.56
C ASP A 330 -36.85 29.32 36.45
N GLU A 331 -37.26 29.25 35.19
CA GLU A 331 -36.34 29.24 34.03
C GLU A 331 -35.38 30.44 34.04
N ARG A 332 -35.77 31.57 34.61
CA ARG A 332 -34.93 32.77 34.69
C ARG A 332 -33.71 32.58 35.58
N ALA A 333 -33.69 31.54 36.42
CA ALA A 333 -32.53 31.14 37.21
C ALA A 333 -31.43 30.47 36.36
N LEU A 334 -31.76 29.97 35.15
CA LEU A 334 -30.83 29.25 34.28
C LEU A 334 -29.97 30.21 33.45
N THR A 335 -28.78 29.74 33.09
CA THR A 335 -27.96 30.36 32.05
C THR A 335 -28.50 30.02 30.65
N PRO A 336 -28.20 30.81 29.61
CA PRO A 336 -28.61 30.49 28.23
C PRO A 336 -28.16 29.10 27.76
N GLN A 337 -26.99 28.63 28.22
CA GLN A 337 -26.47 27.29 27.91
C GLN A 337 -27.30 26.18 28.56
N GLN A 338 -27.75 26.39 29.81
CA GLN A 338 -28.62 25.46 30.52
C GLN A 338 -30.02 25.41 29.91
N VAL A 339 -30.55 26.57 29.49
CA VAL A 339 -31.81 26.64 28.74
C VAL A 339 -31.70 25.83 27.44
N GLU A 340 -30.63 26.01 26.67
CA GLU A 340 -30.43 25.25 25.43
C GLU A 340 -30.24 23.75 25.68
N LEU A 341 -29.52 23.37 26.73
CA LEU A 341 -29.37 21.98 27.14
C LEU A 341 -30.73 21.35 27.51
N CYS A 342 -31.59 22.09 28.20
CA CYS A 342 -32.92 21.63 28.60
C CYS A 342 -33.93 21.57 27.45
N LYS A 343 -33.66 22.25 26.32
CA LYS A 343 -34.45 22.12 25.09
C LYS A 343 -34.13 20.84 24.32
N ARG A 344 -32.98 20.20 24.56
CA ARG A 344 -32.60 18.95 23.90
C ARG A 344 -33.48 17.80 24.39
N LYS A 345 -33.92 16.97 23.46
CA LYS A 345 -34.60 15.70 23.77
C LYS A 345 -33.59 14.58 23.94
N GLU A 346 -33.99 13.52 24.62
CA GLU A 346 -33.22 12.27 24.62
C GLU A 346 -33.02 11.80 23.17
N ALA A 347 -31.76 11.52 22.81
CA ALA A 347 -31.43 10.90 21.55
C ALA A 347 -31.32 9.38 21.72
N TYR A 348 -31.57 8.64 20.64
CA TYR A 348 -31.41 7.20 20.63
C TYR A 348 -30.08 6.82 19.99
N PRO A 349 -29.37 5.81 20.53
CA PRO A 349 -28.18 5.29 19.90
C PRO A 349 -28.52 4.65 18.54
N PRO A 350 -27.52 4.50 17.64
CA PRO A 350 -27.62 3.62 16.50
C PRO A 350 -28.01 2.18 16.92
N ASP A 351 -28.57 1.42 15.99
CA ASP A 351 -28.88 0.01 16.24
C ASP A 351 -27.60 -0.83 16.47
N ALA A 352 -27.78 -2.05 16.98
CA ALA A 352 -26.67 -2.91 17.33
C ALA A 352 -25.77 -3.28 16.13
N GLN A 353 -26.31 -3.29 14.90
CA GLN A 353 -25.54 -3.59 13.70
C GLN A 353 -24.63 -2.42 13.31
N ALA A 354 -25.16 -1.20 13.33
CA ALA A 354 -24.40 0.02 13.10
C ALA A 354 -23.31 0.21 14.17
N MET A 355 -23.65 -0.05 15.44
CA MET A 355 -22.69 -0.02 16.55
C MET A 355 -21.58 -1.08 16.38
N PHE A 356 -21.90 -2.28 15.87
CA PHE A 356 -20.92 -3.31 15.57
C PHE A 356 -19.93 -2.85 14.49
N LEU A 357 -20.44 -2.36 13.37
CA LEU A 357 -19.61 -1.87 12.27
C LEU A 357 -18.71 -0.71 12.72
N ALA A 358 -19.24 0.16 13.60
CA ALA A 358 -18.50 1.30 14.11
C ALA A 358 -17.28 0.90 14.95
N PHE A 359 -17.38 -0.14 15.81
CA PHE A 359 -16.20 -0.63 16.55
C PHE A 359 -15.31 -1.54 15.69
N ALA A 360 -15.85 -2.20 14.66
CA ALA A 360 -15.09 -3.06 13.75
C ALA A 360 -14.24 -2.27 12.74
N SER A 361 -14.63 -1.04 12.40
CA SER A 361 -13.85 -0.15 11.51
C SER A 361 -12.39 0.05 11.97
N PRO A 362 -12.10 0.47 13.21
CA PRO A 362 -10.71 0.60 13.66
C PRO A 362 -9.97 -0.75 13.72
N ILE A 363 -10.67 -1.87 13.87
CA ILE A 363 -10.05 -3.20 13.78
C ILE A 363 -9.59 -3.47 12.35
N TYR A 364 -10.43 -3.20 11.37
CA TYR A 364 -10.10 -3.33 9.95
C TYR A 364 -8.87 -2.49 9.58
N ASP A 365 -8.83 -1.23 10.01
CA ASP A 365 -7.73 -0.30 9.75
C ASP A 365 -6.38 -0.77 10.31
N GLN A 366 -6.40 -1.61 11.35
CA GLN A 366 -5.20 -2.21 11.95
C GLN A 366 -4.87 -3.59 11.35
N LEU A 367 -5.89 -4.40 11.06
CA LEU A 367 -5.77 -5.75 10.54
C LEU A 367 -5.12 -5.76 9.16
N ILE A 368 -5.61 -4.90 8.25
CA ILE A 368 -5.14 -4.88 6.86
C ILE A 368 -3.64 -4.59 6.75
N PRO A 369 -3.08 -3.54 7.39
CA PRO A 369 -1.64 -3.33 7.43
C PRO A 369 -0.87 -4.50 8.04
N ALA A 370 -1.42 -5.18 9.05
CA ALA A 370 -0.77 -6.30 9.71
C ALA A 370 -0.67 -7.54 8.80
N ILE A 371 -1.74 -7.87 8.06
CA ILE A 371 -1.71 -8.92 7.04
C ILE A 371 -0.66 -8.57 5.98
N ARG A 372 -0.69 -7.34 5.46
CA ARG A 372 0.26 -6.88 4.45
C ARG A 372 1.70 -7.00 4.94
N GLN A 373 1.99 -6.51 6.14
CA GLN A 373 3.33 -6.57 6.74
C GLN A 373 3.82 -8.00 6.91
N PHE A 374 2.95 -8.92 7.31
CA PHE A 374 3.33 -10.33 7.46
C PHE A 374 3.67 -10.98 6.12
N TYR A 375 2.81 -10.80 5.11
CA TYR A 375 2.97 -11.43 3.80
C TYR A 375 3.96 -10.73 2.86
N GLN A 376 4.46 -9.54 3.20
CA GLN A 376 5.55 -8.87 2.45
C GLN A 376 6.85 -9.70 2.38
N ASN A 377 7.05 -10.62 3.33
CA ASN A 377 8.24 -11.49 3.39
C ASN A 377 8.09 -12.80 2.58
N TYR A 378 7.00 -12.97 1.85
CA TYR A 378 6.67 -14.15 1.05
C TYR A 378 6.52 -13.72 -0.43
#